data_AF-A0A950LKB1-F1
#
_entry.id   AF-A0A950LKB1-F1
#
_cell.length_a   1.000
_cell.length_b   1.000
_cell.length_c   1.000
_cell.angle_alpha   90.00
_cell.angle_beta   90.00
_cell.angle_gamma   90.00
#
_symmetry.space_group_name_H-M   'P 1'
#
loop_
_entity.id
_entity.type
_entity.pdbx_description
1 polymer ?
#
loop_
_entity_poly.entity_id
_entity_poly.type
_entity_poly.pdbx_seq_one_letter_code
_entity_poly.pdbx_strand_id
1 'polypeptide(L)' 'ENANVVHAGRLLPIGLAEGCRLVRNVPRDACLTYDDVEVPARRLCDELRREQDILFFGAPSASRREEAPALSAGA' A
#
# COMPACT_ATOMS: atom_id res chain seq x y z
N GLU A 1 -9.02 0.05 13.48
CA GLU A 1 -9.29 -1.09 12.57
C GLU A 1 -8.84 -2.38 13.25
N ASN A 2 -9.44 -3.54 12.94
CA ASN A 2 -9.00 -4.83 13.51
C ASN A 2 -7.78 -5.35 12.73
N ALA A 3 -6.64 -5.54 13.40
CA ALA A 3 -5.37 -5.81 12.75
C ALA A 3 -5.35 -7.09 11.90
N ASN A 4 -5.97 -8.17 12.39
CA ASN A 4 -6.11 -9.44 11.66
C ASN A 4 -6.97 -9.29 10.39
N VAL A 5 -8.06 -8.53 10.45
CA VAL A 5 -8.93 -8.26 9.30
C VAL A 5 -8.19 -7.43 8.25
N VAL A 6 -7.50 -6.38 8.69
CA VAL A 6 -6.70 -5.51 7.81
C VAL A 6 -5.61 -6.29 7.09
N HIS A 7 -4.84 -7.10 7.83
CA HIS A 7 -3.73 -7.86 7.25
C HIS A 7 -4.22 -8.94 6.29
N ALA A 8 -5.17 -9.77 6.71
CA ALA A 8 -5.71 -10.85 5.88
C ALA A 8 -6.40 -10.33 4.60
N GLY A 9 -7.09 -9.20 4.69
CA GLY A 9 -7.75 -8.54 3.56
C GLY A 9 -6.84 -7.66 2.71
N ARG A 10 -5.56 -7.52 3.07
CA ARG A 10 -4.63 -6.55 2.43
C ARG A 10 -5.24 -5.15 2.32
N LEU A 11 -6.02 -4.75 3.33
CA LEU A 11 -6.73 -3.46 3.35
C LEU A 11 -5.71 -2.33 3.47
N LEU A 12 -5.93 -1.24 2.75
CA LEU A 12 -5.11 -0.03 2.85
C LEU A 12 -5.53 0.76 4.10
N PRO A 13 -4.69 0.83 5.16
CA PRO A 13 -5.03 1.59 6.35
C PRO A 13 -5.12 3.07 6.02
N ILE A 14 -6.10 3.78 6.58
CA ILE A 14 -6.34 5.20 6.26
C ILE A 14 -5.10 6.08 6.56
N GLY A 15 -4.32 5.75 7.59
CA GLY A 15 -3.08 6.46 7.93
C GLY A 15 -1.92 6.25 6.95
N LEU A 16 -2.04 5.32 6.01
CA LEU A 16 -1.05 5.07 4.95
C LEU A 16 -1.57 5.48 3.56
N ALA A 17 -2.82 5.94 3.47
CA ALA A 17 -3.48 6.26 2.21
C ALA A 17 -3.06 7.62 1.61
N GLU A 18 -2.45 8.51 2.40
CA GLU A 18 -2.06 9.84 1.93
C GLU A 18 -1.06 9.76 0.76
N GLY A 19 -1.33 10.43 -0.36
CA GLY A 19 -0.47 10.40 -1.54
C GLY A 19 -0.53 9.11 -2.37
N CYS A 20 -1.24 8.08 -1.91
CA CYS A 20 -1.55 6.92 -2.75
C CYS A 20 -2.44 7.34 -3.93
N ARG A 21 -2.22 6.71 -5.09
CA ARG A 21 -3.04 6.94 -6.29
C ARG A 21 -3.81 5.69 -6.66
N LEU A 22 -5.09 5.83 -7.00
CA LEU A 22 -5.88 4.70 -7.50
C LEU A 22 -5.32 4.22 -8.85
N VAL A 23 -5.10 2.91 -8.99
CA VAL A 23 -4.66 2.28 -10.25
C VAL A 23 -5.81 1.64 -11.03
N ARG A 24 -7.00 1.61 -10.43
CA ARG A 24 -8.25 1.12 -11.04
C ARG A 24 -9.44 1.85 -10.45
N ASN A 25 -10.57 1.82 -11.15
CA ASN A 25 -11.83 2.31 -10.60
C ASN A 25 -12.27 1.45 -9.42
N VAL A 26 -12.67 2.10 -8.34
CA VAL A 26 -13.20 1.44 -7.14
C VAL A 26 -14.60 1.99 -6.87
N PRO A 27 -15.62 1.14 -6.61
CA PRO A 27 -16.96 1.61 -6.26
C PRO A 27 -16.94 2.49 -5.00
N ARG A 28 -17.91 3.41 -4.92
CA ARG A 28 -18.16 4.16 -3.69
C ARG A 28 -18.43 3.18 -2.54
N ASP A 29 -17.96 3.52 -1.36
CA ASP A 29 -18.12 2.76 -0.10
C ASP A 29 -17.42 1.40 -0.06
N ALA A 30 -16.66 1.03 -1.11
CA ALA A 30 -15.80 -0.14 -1.06
C ALA A 30 -14.51 0.15 -0.26
N CYS A 31 -14.09 -0.81 0.56
CA CYS A 31 -12.79 -0.72 1.24
C CYS A 31 -11.65 -0.79 0.22
N LEU A 32 -10.66 0.09 0.37
CA LEU A 32 -9.45 0.05 -0.44
C LEU A 32 -8.50 -1.03 0.05
N THR A 33 -7.81 -1.65 -0.90
CA THR A 33 -6.72 -2.60 -0.69
C THR A 33 -5.43 -2.07 -1.30
N TYR A 34 -4.30 -2.67 -0.96
CA TYR A 34 -3.03 -2.39 -1.64
C TYR A 34 -3.05 -2.70 -3.15
N ASP A 35 -4.03 -3.48 -3.63
CA ASP A 35 -4.14 -3.78 -5.06
C ASP A 35 -4.88 -2.66 -5.84
N ASP A 36 -5.59 -1.79 -5.12
CA ASP A 36 -6.32 -0.64 -5.66
C ASP A 36 -5.43 0.60 -5.84
N VAL A 37 -4.26 0.63 -5.22
CA VAL A 37 -3.41 1.83 -5.17
C VAL A 37 -1.96 1.61 -5.61
N GLU A 38 -1.37 2.67 -6.13
CA GLU A 38 0.07 2.89 -6.19
C GLU A 38 0.49 3.63 -4.91
N VAL A 39 1.45 3.07 -4.19
CA VAL A 39 1.99 3.63 -2.94
C VAL A 39 3.22 4.47 -3.24
N PRO A 40 3.35 5.69 -2.68
CA PRO A 40 4.55 6.52 -2.87
C PRO A 40 5.81 5.80 -2.42
N ALA A 41 6.87 5.88 -3.21
CA ALA A 41 8.14 5.26 -2.87
C ALA A 41 8.80 5.94 -1.65
N ARG A 42 9.52 5.13 -0.85
CA ARG A 42 10.46 5.56 0.21
C ARG A 42 9.82 6.35 1.36
N ARG A 43 8.58 6.05 1.75
CA ARG A 43 7.99 6.59 3.00
C ARG A 43 8.35 5.71 4.18
N LEU A 44 8.90 6.32 5.23
CA LEU A 44 9.23 5.64 6.49
C LEU A 44 8.02 4.90 7.10
N CYS A 45 6.82 5.47 7.00
CA CYS A 45 5.61 4.84 7.55
C CYS A 45 5.28 3.49 6.88
N ASP A 46 5.53 3.35 5.57
CA ASP A 46 5.31 2.08 4.87
C ASP A 46 6.37 1.05 5.26
N GLU A 47 7.62 1.49 5.46
CA GLU A 47 8.70 0.63 5.92
C GLU A 47 8.42 0.09 7.33
N LEU A 48 8.06 0.98 8.27
CA LEU A 48 7.68 0.59 9.62
C LEU A 48 6.42 -0.29 9.64
N ARG A 49 5.46 -0.03 8.75
CA ARG A 49 4.30 -0.91 8.62
C ARG A 49 4.68 -2.30 8.14
N ARG A 50 5.59 -2.39 7.17
CA ARG A 50 6.11 -3.66 6.67
C ARG A 50 6.81 -4.45 7.78
N GLU A 51 7.60 -3.78 8.61
CA GLU A 51 8.23 -4.41 9.77
C GLU A 51 7.21 -4.95 10.77
N GLN A 52 6.17 -4.18 11.08
CA GLN A 52 5.08 -4.63 11.94
C GLN A 52 4.35 -5.84 11.34
N ASP A 53 4.03 -5.81 10.04
CA ASP A 53 3.35 -6.92 9.38
C ASP A 53 4.19 -8.21 9.45
N ILE A 54 5.51 -8.11 9.25
CA ILE A 54 6.43 -9.24 9.39
C ILE A 54 6.47 -9.73 10.84
N LEU A 55 6.56 -8.84 11.83
CA LEU A 55 6.65 -9.19 13.24
C LEU A 55 5.40 -9.90 13.75
N PHE A 56 4.21 -9.43 13.36
CA PHE A 56 2.94 -9.92 13.91
C PHE A 56 2.24 -10.97 13.04
N PHE A 57 2.55 -11.04 11.74
CA PHE A 57 1.86 -11.93 10.80
C PHE A 57 2.80 -12.74 9.89
N GLY A 58 4.13 -12.54 9.99
CA GLY A 58 5.14 -13.31 9.26
C GLY A 58 5.30 -12.93 7.78
N ALA A 59 4.49 -12.02 7.25
CA ALA A 59 4.55 -11.56 5.87
C ALA A 59 3.98 -10.14 5.72
N PRO A 60 4.48 -9.34 4.76
CA PRO A 60 3.94 -8.01 4.51
C PRO A 60 2.56 -8.06 3.84
N SER A 61 1.64 -7.18 4.24
CA SER A 61 0.33 -7.03 3.56
C SER A 61 0.45 -6.28 2.22
N ALA A 62 1.38 -5.32 2.14
CA ALA A 62 1.69 -4.59 0.92
C ALA A 62 2.72 -5.35 0.05
N SER A 63 2.42 -5.50 -1.25
CA SER A 63 3.40 -5.96 -2.24
C SER A 63 4.13 -4.76 -2.85
N ARG A 64 5.47 -4.81 -2.91
CA ARG A 64 6.24 -3.87 -3.74
C ARG A 64 5.86 -4.10 -5.20
N ARG A 65 5.21 -3.13 -5.84
CA ARG A 65 5.34 -2.97 -7.28
C ARG A 65 6.63 -2.19 -7.49
N GLU A 66 7.63 -2.81 -8.11
CA GLU A 66 8.87 -2.11 -8.45
C GLU A 66 8.52 -0.91 -9.36
N GLU A 67 8.99 0.28 -8.99
CA GLU A 67 8.90 1.47 -9.86
C GLU A 67 9.56 1.14 -11.20
N ALA A 68 8.79 1.24 -12.29
CA ALA A 68 9.39 1.38 -13.61
C ALA A 68 10.26 2.65 -13.59
N PRO A 69 11.49 2.61 -14.15
CA PRO A 69 12.41 3.73 -14.08
C PRO A 69 11.74 4.98 -14.64
N ALA A 70 11.87 6.09 -13.90
CA ALA A 70 11.43 7.40 -14.35
C ALA A 70 11.99 7.62 -15.75
N LEU A 71 11.11 7.71 -16.75
CA LEU A 71 11.46 8.17 -18.09
C LEU A 71 12.09 9.55 -17.89
N SER A 72 13.41 9.62 -18.05
CA SER A 72 14.13 10.88 -18.14
C SER A 72 13.51 11.66 -19.29
N ALA A 73 12.74 12.69 -18.97
CA ALA A 73 12.30 13.67 -19.95
C ALA A 73 13.54 14.40 -20.48
N GLY A 74 14.13 13.83 -21.53
CA GLY A 74 15.20 14.41 -22.32
C GLY A 74 14.73 14.54 -23.76
N ALA A 75 14.31 15.74 -24.13
CA ALA A 75 14.47 16.42 -25.42
C ALA A 75 13.57 17.67 -25.43
#